data_AF-A0A9E2AW04-F1
#
_entry.id   AF-A0A9E2AW04-F1
#
_cell.length_a   1.000
_cell.length_b   1.000
_cell.length_c   1.000
_cell.angle_alpha   90.00
_cell.angle_beta   90.00
_cell.angle_gamma   90.00
#
_symmetry.space_group_name_H-M   'P 1'
#
loop_
_entity.id
_entity.type
_entity.pdbx_description
1 polymer ?
#
loop_
_entity_poly.entity_id
_entity_poly.type
_entity_poly.pdbx_seq_one_letter_code
_entity_poly.pdbx_strand_id
1 'polypeptide(L)'
;MIREQEATDLKREYADLFEIDANLDRLVKKIELLNYVNPLNIEKEKHRFYASKYTENPAFNYPKLKFKPYKLHRLLFTQRLERIKDDKLKKLYQEVIYYYSNMIQCIETIGESREFHYNSLRMFGTPNDRDVQNARFILHFADEPASTDMEKIYSAKEAKSYFEDFGKQYDFPLNVKFATHLSAAAMV
;
A
#
# COMPACT_ATOMS: atom_id res chain seq x y z
N MET A 1 0.06 -17.78 -30.19
CA MET A 1 -0.94 -18.79 -30.60
C MET A 1 -1.03 -19.99 -29.64
N ILE A 2 -0.08 -20.92 -29.55
CA ILE A 2 -0.24 -22.13 -28.68
C ILE A 2 -0.49 -21.76 -27.20
N ARG A 3 0.30 -20.83 -26.63
CA ARG A 3 0.12 -20.36 -25.24
C ARG A 3 -1.18 -19.60 -24.98
N GLU A 4 -1.74 -18.93 -25.99
CA GLU A 4 -2.99 -18.18 -25.84
C GLU A 4 -4.20 -19.11 -25.85
N GLN A 5 -4.15 -20.17 -26.66
CA GLN A 5 -5.18 -21.22 -26.65
C GLN A 5 -5.17 -21.98 -25.32
N GLU A 6 -3.99 -22.41 -24.84
CA GLU A 6 -3.84 -23.05 -23.53
C GLU A 6 -4.35 -22.15 -22.38
N ALA A 7 -4.03 -20.85 -22.39
CA ALA A 7 -4.54 -19.91 -21.39
C ALA A 7 -6.06 -19.72 -21.45
N THR A 8 -6.65 -19.82 -22.65
CA THR A 8 -8.10 -19.70 -22.85
C THR A 8 -8.83 -20.95 -22.37
N ASP A 9 -8.23 -22.13 -22.58
CA ASP A 9 -8.78 -23.40 -22.13
C ASP A 9 -8.72 -23.53 -20.60
N LEU A 10 -7.62 -23.13 -19.97
CA LEU A 10 -7.51 -23.04 -18.51
C LEU A 10 -8.53 -22.06 -17.91
N LYS A 11 -8.78 -20.92 -18.57
CA LYS A 11 -9.82 -19.98 -18.13
C LYS A 11 -11.23 -20.56 -18.19
N ARG A 12 -11.50 -21.46 -19.13
CA ARG A 12 -12.80 -22.16 -19.23
C ARG A 12 -12.92 -23.25 -18.17
N GLU A 13 -11.86 -24.03 -17.97
CA GLU A 13 -11.83 -25.12 -17.00
C GLU A 13 -11.94 -24.60 -15.55
N TYR A 14 -11.27 -23.48 -15.24
CA TYR A 14 -11.23 -22.86 -13.92
C TYR A 14 -11.97 -21.51 -13.88
N ALA A 15 -13.09 -21.40 -14.58
CA ALA A 15 -13.84 -20.15 -14.71
C ALA A 15 -14.20 -19.50 -13.35
N ASP A 16 -14.64 -20.29 -12.38
CA ASP A 16 -14.97 -19.82 -11.03
C ASP A 16 -13.74 -19.23 -10.30
N LEU A 17 -12.56 -19.83 -10.49
CA LEU A 17 -11.32 -19.37 -9.87
C LEU A 17 -10.94 -17.98 -10.41
N PHE A 18 -10.96 -17.82 -11.73
CA PHE A 18 -10.67 -16.53 -12.37
C PHE A 18 -11.71 -15.46 -12.03
N GLU A 19 -12.98 -15.84 -11.84
CA GLU A 19 -14.01 -14.92 -11.36
C GLU A 19 -13.69 -14.41 -9.93
N ILE A 20 -13.34 -15.31 -9.02
CA ILE A 20 -12.98 -14.98 -7.64
C ILE A 20 -11.72 -14.12 -7.60
N ASP A 21 -10.69 -14.48 -8.36
CA ASP A 21 -9.44 -13.72 -8.46
C ASP A 21 -9.69 -12.29 -8.97
N ALA A 22 -10.43 -12.15 -10.09
CA ALA A 22 -10.78 -10.84 -10.63
C ALA A 22 -11.67 -10.01 -9.69
N ASN A 23 -12.53 -10.66 -8.90
CA ASN A 23 -13.30 -9.98 -7.86
C ASN A 23 -12.38 -9.46 -6.74
N LEU A 24 -11.47 -10.30 -6.25
CA LEU A 24 -10.54 -9.94 -5.18
C LEU A 24 -9.57 -8.86 -5.62
N ASP A 25 -8.97 -8.96 -6.79
CA ASP A 25 -8.08 -7.93 -7.37
C ASP A 25 -8.76 -6.53 -7.36
N ARG A 26 -10.03 -6.46 -7.77
CA ARG A 26 -10.80 -5.21 -7.77
C ARG A 26 -11.09 -4.66 -6.37
N LEU A 27 -11.23 -5.52 -5.36
CA LEU A 27 -11.47 -5.10 -3.98
C LEU A 27 -10.17 -4.64 -3.32
N VAL A 28 -9.09 -5.41 -3.52
CA VAL A 28 -7.77 -5.18 -2.93
C VAL A 28 -7.15 -3.88 -3.41
N LYS A 29 -7.31 -3.51 -4.69
CA LYS A 29 -6.83 -2.23 -5.25
C LYS A 29 -7.33 -0.97 -4.51
N LYS A 30 -8.35 -1.10 -3.67
CA LYS A 30 -8.89 0.00 -2.87
C LYS A 30 -8.26 0.09 -1.47
N ILE A 31 -7.50 -0.93 -1.07
CA ILE A 31 -6.93 -1.13 0.25
C ILE A 31 -5.43 -0.81 0.17
N GLU A 32 -5.08 0.44 0.44
CA GLU A 32 -3.69 0.88 0.49
C GLU A 32 -3.43 1.60 1.81
N LEU A 33 -2.77 0.91 2.75
CA LEU A 33 -2.51 1.41 4.10
C LEU A 33 -1.70 2.72 4.10
N LEU A 34 -0.63 2.77 3.31
CA LEU A 34 0.32 3.91 3.29
C LEU A 34 -0.34 5.25 2.98
N ASN A 35 -1.44 5.25 2.24
CA ASN A 35 -2.19 6.48 1.92
C ASN A 35 -2.86 7.13 3.14
N TYR A 36 -2.98 6.40 4.26
CA TYR A 36 -3.68 6.86 5.46
C TYR A 36 -2.77 7.01 6.68
N VAL A 37 -1.56 6.44 6.66
CA VAL A 37 -0.64 6.45 7.80
C VAL A 37 -0.04 7.83 8.05
N ASN A 38 0.15 8.65 7.01
CA ASN A 38 0.73 9.98 7.18
C ASN A 38 -0.32 10.99 7.64
N PRO A 39 -0.10 11.70 8.77
CA PRO A 39 -1.03 12.71 9.24
C PRO A 39 -0.91 13.98 8.39
N LEU A 40 -2.06 14.61 8.16
CA LEU A 40 -2.21 15.81 7.32
C LEU A 40 -1.49 17.04 7.90
N ASN A 41 -1.24 17.07 9.21
CA ASN A 41 -0.64 18.19 9.93
C ASN A 41 0.75 17.88 10.50
N ILE A 42 1.48 16.91 9.93
CA ILE A 42 2.79 16.47 10.44
C ILE A 42 3.77 17.64 10.68
N GLU A 43 4.02 18.48 9.68
CA GLU A 43 4.96 19.60 9.79
C GLU A 43 4.52 20.65 10.82
N LYS A 44 3.22 20.93 10.89
CA LYS A 44 2.67 21.90 11.83
C LYS A 44 2.84 21.45 13.27
N GLU A 45 2.50 20.19 13.56
CA GLU A 45 2.64 19.62 14.91
C GLU A 45 4.12 19.43 15.27
N LYS A 46 4.97 19.07 14.30
CA LYS A 46 6.43 19.04 14.47
C LYS A 46 6.96 20.40 14.94
N HIS A 47 6.63 21.48 14.23
CA HIS A 47 7.05 22.83 14.64
C HIS A 47 6.54 23.20 16.03
N ARG A 48 5.29 22.87 16.38
CA ARG A 48 4.72 23.11 17.70
C ARG A 48 5.44 22.32 18.80
N PHE A 49 5.74 21.06 18.55
CA PHE A 49 6.45 20.17 19.48
C PHE A 49 7.83 20.72 19.84
N TYR A 50 8.62 21.12 18.83
CA TYR A 50 9.93 21.74 19.07
C TYR A 50 9.82 23.14 19.71
N ALA A 51 8.87 23.96 19.29
CA ALA A 51 8.66 25.30 19.86
C ALA A 51 8.25 25.27 21.34
N SER A 52 7.46 24.26 21.75
CA SER A 52 7.06 24.02 23.14
C SER A 52 8.15 23.38 24.01
N LYS A 53 9.36 23.20 23.48
CA LYS A 53 10.47 22.48 24.13
C LYS A 53 10.04 21.09 24.60
N TYR A 54 9.33 20.36 23.75
CA TYR A 54 8.92 18.97 24.00
C TYR A 54 7.87 18.78 25.10
N THR A 55 7.17 19.85 25.49
CA THR A 55 6.18 19.80 26.59
C THR A 55 4.80 19.37 26.11
N GLU A 56 4.41 19.75 24.89
CA GLU A 56 3.10 19.46 24.32
C GLU A 56 3.16 18.26 23.39
N ASN A 57 2.32 17.24 23.59
CA ASN A 57 2.24 16.11 22.66
C ASN A 57 1.56 16.53 21.35
N PRO A 58 2.06 16.09 20.18
CA PRO A 58 1.47 16.41 18.89
C PRO A 58 0.07 15.81 18.75
N ALA A 59 -0.88 16.59 18.21
CA ALA A 59 -2.24 16.13 17.95
C ALA A 59 -2.44 15.91 16.45
N PHE A 60 -2.28 14.67 16.00
CA PHE A 60 -2.31 14.32 14.58
C PHE A 60 -3.74 14.17 14.02
N ASN A 61 -3.94 14.69 12.81
CA ASN A 61 -5.17 14.55 12.03
C ASN A 61 -4.90 13.68 10.80
N TYR A 62 -5.66 12.61 10.63
CA TYR A 62 -5.46 11.64 9.54
C TYR A 62 -6.44 11.83 8.38
N PRO A 63 -6.08 11.40 7.16
CA PRO A 63 -6.98 11.42 6.00
C PRO A 63 -8.25 10.60 6.25
N LYS A 64 -9.40 11.11 5.79
CA LYS A 64 -10.66 10.35 5.85
C LYS A 64 -10.61 9.16 4.90
N LEU A 65 -11.21 8.04 5.34
CA LEU A 65 -11.33 6.83 4.52
C LEU A 65 -12.12 7.10 3.24
N LYS A 66 -11.54 6.73 2.10
CA LYS A 66 -12.19 6.86 0.78
C LYS A 66 -13.16 5.69 0.49
N PHE A 67 -13.29 4.74 1.42
CA PHE A 67 -14.15 3.57 1.30
C PHE A 67 -14.89 3.30 2.61
N LYS A 68 -15.90 2.42 2.55
CA LYS A 68 -16.67 1.98 3.73
C LYS A 68 -16.11 0.64 4.23
N PRO A 69 -15.43 0.58 5.40
CA PRO A 69 -14.76 -0.63 5.91
C PRO A 69 -15.70 -1.84 5.99
N TYR A 70 -16.82 -1.68 6.70
CA TYR A 70 -17.82 -2.75 6.86
C TYR A 70 -18.33 -3.33 5.53
N LYS A 71 -18.58 -2.47 4.53
CA LYS A 71 -19.00 -2.91 3.20
C LYS A 71 -17.92 -3.73 2.52
N LEU A 72 -16.66 -3.33 2.67
CA LEU A 72 -15.53 -4.01 2.05
C LEU A 72 -15.26 -5.37 2.70
N HIS A 73 -15.32 -5.45 4.03
CA HIS A 73 -15.32 -6.73 4.75
C HIS A 73 -16.38 -7.69 4.22
N ARG A 74 -17.63 -7.22 4.14
CA ARG A 74 -18.73 -8.04 3.62
C ARG A 74 -18.44 -8.55 2.21
N LEU A 75 -17.92 -7.71 1.33
CA LEU A 75 -17.58 -8.09 -0.05
C LEU A 75 -16.46 -9.13 -0.11
N LEU A 76 -15.45 -9.03 0.75
CA LEU A 76 -14.36 -10.03 0.85
C LEU A 76 -14.89 -11.38 1.35
N PHE A 77 -15.73 -11.39 2.37
CA PHE A 77 -16.28 -12.65 2.93
C PHE A 77 -17.43 -13.26 2.12
N THR A 78 -17.96 -12.55 1.12
CA THR A 78 -19.00 -13.08 0.21
C THR A 78 -18.40 -13.87 -0.97
N GLN A 79 -17.07 -13.90 -1.12
CA GLN A 79 -16.42 -14.67 -2.17
C GLN A 79 -16.70 -16.17 -1.99
N ARG A 80 -17.18 -16.83 -3.05
CA ARG A 80 -17.63 -18.23 -3.04
C ARG A 80 -16.46 -19.20 -3.18
N LEU A 81 -15.58 -19.23 -2.18
CA LEU A 81 -14.38 -20.08 -2.19
C LEU A 81 -14.70 -21.58 -2.26
N GLU A 82 -15.92 -21.99 -1.94
CA GLU A 82 -16.40 -23.37 -2.04
C GLU A 82 -16.41 -23.91 -3.48
N ARG A 83 -16.40 -23.00 -4.47
CA ARG A 83 -16.34 -23.36 -5.90
C ARG A 83 -14.93 -23.76 -6.37
N ILE A 84 -13.90 -23.42 -5.57
CA ILE A 84 -12.52 -23.80 -5.87
C ILE A 84 -12.35 -25.28 -5.51
N LYS A 85 -12.06 -26.11 -6.53
CA LYS A 85 -11.92 -27.57 -6.37
C LYS A 85 -10.65 -27.98 -5.60
N ASP A 86 -9.58 -27.21 -5.75
CA ASP A 86 -8.30 -27.48 -5.08
C ASP A 86 -8.28 -26.88 -3.68
N ASP A 87 -8.10 -27.73 -2.67
CA ASP A 87 -8.11 -27.33 -1.26
C ASP A 87 -6.95 -26.41 -0.88
N LYS A 88 -5.77 -26.56 -1.51
CA LYS A 88 -4.61 -25.70 -1.24
C LYS A 88 -4.85 -24.29 -1.79
N LEU A 89 -5.38 -24.19 -3.02
CA LEU A 89 -5.77 -22.90 -3.60
C LEU A 89 -6.88 -22.25 -2.78
N LYS A 90 -7.90 -23.01 -2.39
CA LYS A 90 -8.97 -22.51 -1.53
C LYS A 90 -8.42 -21.92 -0.23
N LYS A 91 -7.50 -22.62 0.43
CA LYS A 91 -6.83 -22.14 1.66
C LYS A 91 -6.04 -20.86 1.40
N LEU A 92 -5.28 -20.78 0.31
CA LEU A 92 -4.55 -19.58 -0.08
C LEU A 92 -5.48 -18.37 -0.21
N TYR A 93 -6.59 -18.49 -0.96
CA TYR A 93 -7.55 -17.38 -1.11
C TYR A 93 -8.23 -17.01 0.21
N GLN A 94 -8.50 -17.99 1.07
CA GLN A 94 -9.01 -17.73 2.41
C GLN A 94 -8.02 -16.91 3.25
N GLU A 95 -6.73 -17.25 3.22
CA GLU A 95 -5.66 -16.49 3.88
C GLU A 95 -5.54 -15.07 3.31
N VAL A 96 -5.63 -14.91 1.99
CA VAL A 96 -5.66 -13.60 1.32
C VAL A 96 -6.83 -12.74 1.82
N ILE A 97 -8.04 -13.31 1.91
CA ILE A 97 -9.22 -12.61 2.44
C ILE A 97 -9.03 -12.18 3.89
N TYR A 98 -8.50 -13.07 4.74
CA TYR A 98 -8.22 -12.72 6.14
C TYR A 98 -7.15 -11.64 6.26
N TYR A 99 -6.09 -11.70 5.46
CA TYR A 99 -5.03 -10.70 5.43
C TYR A 99 -5.58 -9.32 5.09
N TYR A 100 -6.34 -9.18 4.00
CA TYR A 100 -6.93 -7.90 3.62
C TYR A 100 -8.02 -7.43 4.58
N SER A 101 -8.77 -8.34 5.19
CA SER A 101 -9.71 -8.00 6.26
C SER A 101 -8.97 -7.38 7.45
N ASN A 102 -7.88 -7.99 7.93
CA ASN A 102 -7.09 -7.43 9.02
C ASN A 102 -6.44 -6.09 8.62
N MET A 103 -6.05 -5.93 7.36
CA MET A 103 -5.53 -4.66 6.84
C MET A 103 -6.60 -3.56 6.88
N ILE A 104 -7.85 -3.86 6.52
CA ILE A 104 -8.95 -2.89 6.62
C ILE A 104 -9.16 -2.45 8.06
N GLN A 105 -9.14 -3.38 9.03
CA GLN A 105 -9.25 -3.05 10.46
C GLN A 105 -8.09 -2.16 10.92
N CYS A 106 -6.87 -2.45 10.47
CA CYS A 106 -5.70 -1.62 10.74
C CYS A 106 -5.89 -0.19 10.20
N ILE A 107 -6.37 -0.05 8.96
CA ILE A 107 -6.65 1.28 8.36
C ILE A 107 -7.77 2.01 9.11
N GLU A 108 -8.84 1.31 9.49
CA GLU A 108 -10.00 1.89 10.19
C GLU A 108 -9.63 2.47 11.55
N THR A 109 -8.65 1.87 12.23
CA THR A 109 -8.23 2.25 13.57
C THR A 109 -7.09 3.28 13.58
N ILE A 110 -6.64 3.77 12.41
CA ILE A 110 -5.62 4.83 12.33
C ILE A 110 -6.10 6.08 13.08
N GLY A 111 -5.25 6.58 13.98
CA GLY A 111 -5.55 7.69 14.87
C GLY A 111 -6.07 7.26 16.25
N GLU A 112 -6.47 6.01 16.41
CA GLU A 112 -6.82 5.42 17.70
C GLU A 112 -5.62 4.65 18.27
N SER A 113 -4.78 5.33 19.05
CA SER A 113 -3.44 4.83 19.44
C SER A 113 -3.41 3.39 19.94
N ARG A 114 -4.40 2.97 20.75
CA ARG A 114 -4.44 1.62 21.30
C ARG A 114 -4.86 0.60 20.25
N GLU A 115 -5.95 0.84 19.53
CA GLU A 115 -6.49 -0.11 18.56
C GLU A 115 -5.56 -0.27 17.36
N PHE A 116 -5.06 0.85 16.83
CA PHE A 116 -4.08 0.84 15.74
C PHE A 116 -2.83 0.04 16.12
N HIS A 117 -2.30 0.24 17.33
CA HIS A 117 -1.12 -0.47 17.79
C HIS A 117 -1.30 -1.99 17.75
N TYR A 118 -2.39 -2.51 18.32
CA TYR A 118 -2.65 -3.95 18.34
C TYR A 118 -2.98 -4.50 16.94
N ASN A 119 -3.71 -3.75 16.12
CA ASN A 119 -3.99 -4.16 14.74
C ASN A 119 -2.73 -4.17 13.87
N SER A 120 -1.83 -3.21 14.06
CA SER A 120 -0.52 -3.17 13.41
C SER A 120 0.34 -4.37 13.83
N LEU A 121 0.40 -4.68 15.13
CA LEU A 121 1.12 -5.87 15.61
C LEU A 121 0.54 -7.18 15.07
N ARG A 122 -0.79 -7.29 14.97
CA ARG A 122 -1.44 -8.46 14.39
C ARG A 122 -1.12 -8.63 12.90
N MET A 123 -0.95 -7.53 12.18
CA MET A 123 -0.65 -7.53 10.74
C MET A 123 0.82 -7.77 10.43
N PHE A 124 1.73 -7.09 11.14
CA PHE A 124 3.16 -7.04 10.82
C PHE A 124 4.04 -7.80 11.81
N GLY A 125 3.46 -8.24 12.94
CA GLY A 125 4.20 -8.82 14.04
C GLY A 125 4.87 -7.77 14.93
N THR A 126 5.52 -8.25 15.99
CA THR A 126 6.41 -7.44 16.81
C THR A 126 7.75 -7.27 16.09
N PRO A 127 8.38 -6.08 16.14
CA PRO A 127 9.73 -5.90 15.65
C PRO A 127 10.69 -6.91 16.29
N ASN A 128 11.53 -7.55 15.48
CA ASN A 128 12.56 -8.48 15.95
C ASN A 128 13.91 -7.76 16.15
N ASP A 129 14.90 -8.45 16.70
CA ASP A 129 16.23 -7.87 16.95
C ASP A 129 16.91 -7.33 15.69
N ARG A 130 16.68 -7.97 14.54
CA ARG A 130 17.21 -7.50 13.25
C ARG A 130 16.54 -6.18 12.83
N ASP A 131 15.23 -6.04 13.03
CA ASP A 131 14.51 -4.80 12.75
C ASP A 131 15.05 -3.66 13.63
N VAL A 132 15.30 -3.95 14.92
CA VAL A 132 15.89 -2.99 15.86
C VAL A 132 17.32 -2.60 15.45
N GLN A 133 18.15 -3.56 15.03
CA GLN A 133 19.50 -3.27 14.54
C GLN A 133 19.47 -2.44 13.26
N ASN A 134 18.57 -2.74 12.33
CA ASN A 134 18.39 -1.95 11.11
C ASN A 134 17.95 -0.51 11.44
N ALA A 135 16.99 -0.34 12.35
CA ALA A 135 16.54 0.99 12.78
C ALA A 135 17.69 1.77 13.44
N ARG A 136 18.47 1.13 14.33
CA ARG A 136 19.66 1.75 14.92
C ARG A 136 20.67 2.15 13.84
N PHE A 137 20.96 1.25 12.91
CA PHE A 137 21.86 1.52 11.79
C PHE A 137 21.42 2.77 11.01
N ILE A 138 20.14 2.86 10.62
CA ILE A 138 19.56 4.02 9.94
C ILE A 138 19.75 5.30 10.78
N LEU A 139 19.51 5.24 12.09
CA LEU A 139 19.67 6.41 13.00
C LEU A 139 21.12 6.87 13.19
N HIS A 140 22.12 6.05 12.87
CA HIS A 140 23.53 6.43 12.99
C HIS A 140 24.06 7.15 11.73
N PHE A 141 23.29 7.15 10.64
CA PHE A 141 23.59 8.04 9.53
C PHE A 141 23.26 9.46 9.97
N ALA A 142 24.23 10.36 9.82
CA ALA A 142 23.93 11.78 9.84
C ALA A 142 22.91 12.05 8.74
N ASP A 143 21.99 13.00 8.98
CA ASP A 143 21.14 13.54 7.92
C ASP A 143 22.07 13.85 6.74
N GLU A 144 21.77 13.29 5.56
CA GLU A 144 22.55 13.63 4.38
C GLU A 144 22.58 15.16 4.26
N PRO A 145 23.77 15.77 4.11
CA PRO A 145 23.83 17.21 3.90
C PRO A 145 22.94 17.50 2.71
N ALA A 146 22.05 18.49 2.83
CA ALA A 146 21.04 18.82 1.83
C ALA A 146 21.67 18.80 0.43
N SER A 147 21.53 17.67 -0.26
CA SER A 147 22.21 17.45 -1.52
C SER A 147 21.36 18.11 -2.59
N THR A 148 22.02 18.72 -3.57
CA THR A 148 21.37 19.28 -4.77
C THR A 148 20.55 18.21 -5.52
N ASP A 149 20.75 16.92 -5.26
CA ASP A 149 20.01 15.82 -5.87
C ASP A 149 18.54 15.73 -5.41
N MET A 150 18.19 16.36 -4.28
CA MET A 150 16.81 16.48 -3.78
C MET A 150 16.10 17.73 -4.30
N GLU A 151 16.79 18.60 -5.04
CA GLU A 151 16.13 19.70 -5.73
C GLU A 151 15.27 19.12 -6.87
N LYS A 152 14.04 19.61 -6.99
CA LYS A 152 13.17 19.26 -8.12
C LYS A 152 13.69 19.95 -9.38
N ILE A 153 14.77 19.43 -9.95
CA ILE A 153 15.43 19.96 -11.14
C ILE A 153 14.49 19.82 -12.35
N TYR A 154 13.70 18.74 -12.40
CA TYR A 154 12.78 18.44 -13.50
C TYR A 154 11.33 18.42 -13.02
N SER A 155 10.47 19.07 -13.81
CA SER A 155 9.02 18.97 -13.70
C SER A 155 8.53 17.58 -14.14
N ALA A 156 7.34 17.19 -13.70
CA ALA A 156 6.71 15.94 -14.12
C ALA A 156 6.57 15.85 -15.66
N LYS A 157 6.34 16.98 -16.33
CA LYS A 157 6.23 17.04 -17.80
C LYS A 157 7.56 16.73 -18.49
N GLU A 158 8.66 17.27 -17.97
CA GLU A 158 10.01 17.00 -18.51
C GLU A 158 10.39 15.53 -18.30
N ALA A 159 10.12 14.98 -17.11
CA ALA A 159 10.33 13.56 -16.84
C ALA A 159 9.52 12.68 -17.81
N LYS A 160 8.25 13.02 -18.07
CA LYS A 160 7.43 12.29 -19.05
C LYS A 160 8.06 12.31 -20.45
N SER A 161 8.48 13.48 -20.93
CA SER A 161 9.11 13.61 -22.25
C SER A 161 10.36 12.73 -22.35
N TYR A 162 11.21 12.76 -21.32
CA TYR A 162 12.41 11.94 -21.25
C TYR A 162 12.09 10.44 -21.36
N PHE A 163 11.12 9.94 -20.59
CA PHE A 163 10.75 8.52 -20.64
C PHE A 163 10.12 8.11 -21.97
N GLU A 164 9.32 8.97 -22.60
CA GLU A 164 8.75 8.70 -23.92
C GLU A 164 9.83 8.67 -25.00
N ASP A 165 10.81 9.58 -24.95
CA ASP A 165 11.91 9.63 -25.91
C ASP A 165 12.91 8.48 -25.72
N PHE A 166 13.23 8.14 -24.48
CA PHE A 166 14.04 6.96 -24.15
C PHE A 166 13.36 5.66 -24.61
N GLY A 167 12.04 5.55 -24.40
CA GLY A 167 11.24 4.40 -24.83
C GLY A 167 11.32 4.10 -26.33
N LYS A 168 11.36 5.14 -27.16
CA LYS A 168 11.50 5.02 -28.62
C LYS A 168 12.82 4.38 -29.05
N GLN A 169 13.88 4.48 -28.24
CA GLN A 169 15.19 3.92 -28.57
C GLN A 169 15.25 2.41 -28.45
N TYR A 170 14.33 1.80 -27.67
CA TYR A 170 14.38 0.39 -27.32
C TYR A 170 13.09 -0.39 -27.68
N ASP A 171 12.18 0.23 -28.45
CA ASP A 171 10.88 -0.33 -28.86
C ASP A 171 10.03 -0.84 -27.66
N PHE A 172 10.09 -0.11 -26.54
CA PHE A 172 9.30 -0.45 -25.36
C PHE A 172 7.90 0.20 -25.40
N PRO A 173 6.80 -0.57 -25.30
CA PRO A 173 5.47 -0.01 -25.18
C PRO A 173 5.27 0.60 -23.78
N LEU A 174 5.58 1.88 -23.64
CA LEU A 174 5.45 2.63 -22.39
C LEU A 174 4.10 3.37 -22.30
N ASN A 175 3.48 3.32 -21.12
CA ASN A 175 2.28 4.09 -20.79
C ASN A 175 2.54 4.97 -19.56
N VAL A 176 2.91 6.23 -19.80
CA VAL A 176 3.23 7.19 -18.74
C VAL A 176 1.98 7.94 -18.30
N LYS A 177 1.64 7.85 -17.01
CA LYS A 177 0.50 8.55 -16.40
C LYS A 177 0.95 9.42 -15.24
N PHE A 178 0.34 10.59 -15.12
CA PHE A 178 0.51 11.46 -13.95
C PHE A 178 -0.43 11.01 -12.83
N ALA A 179 0.09 10.98 -11.61
CA ALA A 179 -0.70 10.73 -10.41
C ALA A 179 -0.23 11.65 -9.28
N THR A 180 -1.18 12.25 -8.57
CA THR A 180 -0.94 13.14 -7.42
C THR A 180 -0.89 12.38 -6.10
N HIS A 181 -1.29 11.11 -6.09
CA HIS A 181 -1.30 10.23 -4.94
C HIS A 181 -0.51 8.96 -5.27
N LEU A 182 0.81 9.00 -5.09
CA LEU A 182 1.64 7.80 -5.08
C LEU A 182 1.94 7.42 -3.64
N SER A 183 1.85 6.12 -3.33
CA SER A 183 2.23 5.58 -2.02
C SER A 183 3.70 5.83 -1.69
N ALA A 184 4.56 6.00 -2.71
CA ALA A 184 5.97 6.38 -2.52
C ALA A 184 6.13 7.77 -1.89
N ALA A 185 5.16 8.68 -2.08
CA ALA A 185 5.17 9.99 -1.42
C ALA A 185 4.86 9.90 0.09
N ALA A 186 4.46 8.72 0.60
CA ALA A 186 4.31 8.49 2.02
C ALA A 186 5.65 8.21 2.76
N MET A 187 6.75 7.96 2.03
CA MET A 187 8.09 7.75 2.60
C MET A 187 8.86 9.06 2.86
N VAL A 188 8.17 10.18 3.03
CA VAL A 188 8.76 11.52 3.20
C VAL A 188 8.38 12.11 4.54
#